data_AF-A0A519PKB5-F1
#
_entry.id   AF-A0A519PKB5-F1
#
_cell.length_a   1.000
_cell.length_b   1.000
_cell.length_c   1.000
_cell.angle_alpha   90.00
_cell.angle_beta   90.00
_cell.angle_gamma   90.00
#
_symmetry.space_group_name_H-M   'P 1'
#
loop_
_entity.id
_entity.type
_entity.pdbx_description
1 polymer ?
#
loop_
_entity_poly.entity_id
_entity_poly.type
_entity_poly.pdbx_seq_one_letter_code
_entity_poly.pdbx_strand_id
1 'polypeptide(L)' 'ARLMGQNANGTFYEAKCAGADGVIARLNAENAVQQVYPCATAQAIGGGCKLTTAPAAAAAPAGGRP' A
#
# COMPACT_ATOMS: atom_id res chain seq x y z
N ALA A 1 5.31 8.49 -7.29
CA ALA A 1 4.18 7.54 -7.24
C ALA A 1 4.17 6.68 -8.50
N ARG A 2 3.54 5.51 -8.48
CA ARG A 2 3.42 4.56 -9.58
C ARG A 2 1.94 4.17 -9.75
N LEU A 3 1.43 4.21 -10.99
CA LEU A 3 0.13 3.64 -11.30
C LEU A 3 0.20 2.12 -11.18
N MET A 4 -0.68 1.53 -10.37
CA MET A 4 -0.79 0.08 -10.20
C MET A 4 -1.81 -0.52 -11.16
N GLY A 5 -2.88 0.22 -11.44
CA GLY A 5 -3.94 -0.17 -12.36
C GLY A 5 -5.26 0.52 -12.06
N GLN A 6 -6.26 0.25 -12.89
CA GLN A 6 -7.61 0.77 -12.74
C GLN A 6 -8.61 -0.37 -12.96
N ASN A 7 -9.67 -0.39 -12.17
CA ASN A 7 -10.81 -1.29 -12.37
C ASN A 7 -12.13 -0.57 -12.02
N ALA A 8 -13.25 -1.30 -11.98
CA ALA A 8 -14.56 -0.74 -11.64
C ALA A 8 -14.62 -0.09 -10.25
N ASN A 9 -13.70 -0.44 -9.35
CA ASN A 9 -13.58 0.20 -8.05
C ASN A 9 -12.77 1.50 -8.10
N GLY A 10 -12.11 1.83 -9.21
CA GLY A 10 -11.33 3.06 -9.37
C GLY A 10 -9.86 2.80 -9.63
N THR A 11 -9.06 3.83 -9.44
CA THR A 11 -7.64 3.85 -9.83
C THR A 11 -6.75 3.67 -8.61
N PHE A 12 -5.77 2.78 -8.71
CA PHE A 12 -4.85 2.48 -7.63
C PHE A 12 -3.46 3.02 -7.94
N TYR A 13 -2.93 3.82 -7.02
CA TYR A 13 -1.58 4.38 -7.10
C TYR A 13 -0.76 4.00 -5.88
N GLU A 14 0.45 3.52 -6.11
CA GLU A 14 1.45 3.38 -5.06
C GLU A 14 2.21 4.71 -4.91
N ALA A 15 2.19 5.30 -3.71
CA ALA A 15 2.98 6.46 -3.35
C ALA A 15 4.00 6.07 -2.28
N LYS A 16 5.26 6.49 -2.48
CA LYS A 16 6.31 6.38 -1.47
C LYS A 16 7.05 7.71 -1.42
N CYS A 17 7.14 8.27 -0.23
CA CYS A 17 7.97 9.44 0.05
C CYS A 17 9.36 8.96 0.51
N ALA A 18 10.39 9.79 0.30
CA ALA A 18 11.74 9.47 0.75
C ALA A 18 11.77 9.31 2.28
N GLY A 19 12.33 8.20 2.77
CA GLY A 19 12.44 7.92 4.21
C GLY A 19 11.13 7.52 4.91
N ALA A 20 10.02 7.35 4.18
CA ALA A 20 8.74 6.92 4.73
C ALA A 20 8.28 5.58 4.13
N ASP A 21 7.42 4.88 4.87
CA ASP A 21 6.68 3.75 4.35
C ASP A 21 5.74 4.21 3.23
N GLY A 22 5.63 3.40 2.17
CA GLY A 22 4.70 3.71 1.10
C GLY A 22 3.26 3.36 1.47
N VAL A 23 2.37 3.87 0.63
CA VAL A 23 0.93 3.62 0.70
C VAL A 23 0.39 3.35 -0.69
N ILE A 24 -0.74 2.66 -0.76
CA ILE A 24 -1.55 2.54 -1.96
C ILE A 24 -2.80 3.39 -1.78
N ALA A 25 -2.95 4.41 -2.60
CA ALA A 25 -4.16 5.23 -2.64
C ALA A 25 -5.11 4.71 -3.72
N ARG A 26 -6.37 4.53 -3.34
CA ARG A 26 -7.48 4.26 -4.26
C ARG A 26 -8.23 5.57 -4.51
N LEU A 27 -8.35 5.92 -5.79
CA LEU A 27 -9.05 7.10 -6.26
C LEU A 27 -10.36 6.70 -6.97
N ASN A 28 -11.41 7.50 -6.83
CA ASN A 28 -12.63 7.36 -7.64
C ASN A 28 -12.45 7.94 -9.06
N ALA A 29 -13.53 7.95 -9.85
CA ALA A 29 -13.52 8.48 -11.21
C ALA A 29 -13.23 9.99 -11.26
N GLU A 30 -13.56 10.72 -10.19
CA GLU A 30 -13.30 12.14 -10.01
C GLU A 30 -11.87 12.43 -9.51
N ASN A 31 -11.01 11.42 -9.40
CA ASN A 31 -9.65 11.48 -8.86
C ASN A 31 -9.57 11.91 -7.38
N ALA A 32 -10.66 11.77 -6.62
CA ALA A 32 -10.65 11.95 -5.18
C ALA A 32 -10.17 10.69 -4.46
N VAL A 33 -9.34 10.85 -3.44
CA VAL A 33 -8.84 9.74 -2.63
C VAL A 33 -9.97 9.20 -1.77
N GLN A 34 -10.35 7.95 -2.03
CA GLN A 34 -11.39 7.25 -1.29
C GLN A 34 -10.80 6.44 -0.13
N GLN A 35 -9.61 5.86 -0.33
CA GLN A 35 -8.99 4.98 0.65
C GLN A 35 -7.48 4.96 0.49
N VAL A 36 -6.78 4.87 1.61
CA VAL A 36 -5.32 4.76 1.67
C VAL A 36 -4.97 3.49 2.43
N TYR A 37 -4.25 2.59 1.79
CA TYR A 37 -3.78 1.35 2.38
C TYR A 37 -2.29 1.43 2.67
N PRO A 38 -1.85 1.18 3.92
CA PRO A 38 -0.43 1.04 4.22
C PRO A 38 0.19 -0.09 3.40
N CYS A 39 1.37 0.13 2.83
CA CYS A 39 2.05 -0.91 2.05
C CYS A 39 2.28 -2.20 2.84
N ALA A 40 2.45 -2.11 4.17
CA ALA A 40 2.62 -3.25 5.06
C ALA A 40 1.44 -4.24 5.01
N THR A 41 0.22 -3.77 4.79
CA THR A 41 -1.00 -4.59 4.75
C THR A 41 -1.58 -4.74 3.35
N ALA A 42 -1.06 -4.00 2.37
CA ALA A 42 -1.62 -3.91 1.02
C ALA A 42 -0.97 -4.87 0.01
N GLN A 43 -0.30 -5.92 0.48
CA GLN A 43 0.42 -6.89 -0.36
C GLN A 43 -0.48 -7.60 -1.37
N ALA A 44 -1.77 -7.78 -1.05
CA ALA A 44 -2.76 -8.40 -1.93
C ALA A 44 -3.32 -7.47 -3.01
N ILE A 45 -3.04 -6.16 -2.97
CA ILE A 45 -3.60 -5.18 -3.91
C ILE A 45 -2.66 -5.03 -5.10
N GLY A 46 -3.09 -5.41 -6.30
CA GLY A 46 -2.39 -5.11 -7.56
C GLY A 46 -0.92 -5.60 -7.62
N GLY A 47 -0.61 -6.71 -6.94
CA GLY A 47 0.75 -7.26 -6.83
C GLY A 47 1.60 -6.67 -5.70
N GLY A 48 0.99 -5.88 -4.81
CA GLY A 48 1.63 -5.28 -3.65
C GLY A 48 2.46 -4.06 -3.98
N CYS A 49 3.08 -3.50 -2.94
CA CYS A 49 3.95 -2.34 -3.08
C CYS A 49 5.31 -2.72 -3.68
N LYS A 50 5.72 -1.99 -4.71
CA LYS A 50 6.93 -2.23 -5.50
C LYS A 50 7.95 -1.10 -5.37
N LEU A 51 7.51 0.13 -5.14
CA LEU A 51 8.35 1.26 -4.73
C LEU A 51 8.77 1.13 -3.27
N THR A 52 7.89 0.57 -2.44
CA THR A 52 8.24 0.18 -1.08
C THR A 52 8.91 -1.18 -1.13
N THR A 53 10.23 -1.18 -1.29
CA THR A 53 11.06 -2.26 -0.74
C THR A 53 10.80 -2.26 0.75
N ALA A 54 9.93 -3.16 1.20
CA ALA A 54 9.62 -3.34 2.61
C ALA A 54 10.97 -3.36 3.38
N PRO A 55 11.14 -2.60 4.47
CA PRO A 55 12.00 -3.11 5.52
C PRO A 55 11.46 -4.51 5.80
N ALA A 56 12.34 -5.53 5.77
CA ALA A 56 11.97 -6.90 6.10
C ALA A 56 10.97 -6.86 7.26
N ALA A 57 9.77 -7.43 7.05
CA ALA A 57 8.65 -7.35 7.98
C ALA A 57 9.21 -7.39 9.40
N ALA A 58 9.04 -6.31 10.16
CA ALA A 58 9.42 -6.32 11.57
C ALA A 58 8.69 -7.53 12.15
N ALA A 59 9.48 -8.54 12.54
CA ALA A 59 8.98 -9.78 13.07
C ALA A 59 7.93 -9.42 14.11
N ALA A 60 6.73 -10.01 13.96
CA ALA A 60 5.68 -9.87 14.96
C ALA A 60 6.32 -10.02 16.35
N PRO A 61 6.05 -9.14 17.33
CA PRO A 61 6.51 -9.41 18.68
C PRO A 61 5.94 -10.79 19.04
N ALA A 62 6.84 -11.72 19.36
CA ALA A 62 6.49 -13.03 19.88
C ALA A 62 5.74 -12.78 21.21
N GLY A 63 4.44 -12.56 21.10
CA GLY A 63 3.52 -12.37 22.21
C GLY A 63 3.49 -13.67 22.99
N GLY A 64 4.03 -13.57 24.21
CA GLY A 64 4.34 -14.69 25.08
C GLY A 64 3.16 -15.63 25.35
N ARG A 65 3.51 -16.90 25.41
CA ARG A 65 2.71 -18.01 25.92
C ARG A 65 2.63 -17.93 27.45
N PRO A 66 1.44 -17.95 28.07
CA PRO A 66 1.24 -18.70 29.32
C PRO A 66 0.91 -20.15 29.02
#